data_AF-A0AAU5Q255-F1
#
_entry.id   AF-A0AAU5Q255-F1
#
_cell.length_a   1.000
_cell.length_b   1.000
_cell.length_c   1.000
_cell.angle_alpha   90.00
_cell.angle_beta   90.00
_cell.angle_gamma   90.00
#
_symmetry.space_group_name_H-M   'P 1'
#
loop_
_entity.id
_entity.type
_entity.pdbx_description
1 polymer ?
#
loop_
_entity_poly.entity_id
_entity_poly.type
_entity_poly.pdbx_seq_one_letter_code
_entity_poly.pdbx_strand_id
1 'polypeptide(L)'
;MGRHRHVLGAKTEVPTDCHRNADSMPVRGNRTVKYQVSYQVSANISANAATVLSSSLGAQLNTQIEQSYSVDVTLEPGQSWALFVEYQTFTYSVTSTNWLGYTTTEYVDVVRPTGKVTSRWC
;
A
#
# COMPACT_ATOMS: atom_id res chain seq x y z
N MET A 1 -24.91 5.88 10.76
CA MET A 1 -23.82 4.88 10.90
C MET A 1 -23.83 3.99 9.66
N GLY A 2 -22.92 4.19 8.71
CA GLY A 2 -22.85 3.41 7.47
C GLY A 2 -22.15 2.07 7.72
N ARG A 3 -22.74 0.96 7.23
CA ARG A 3 -22.08 -0.36 7.22
C ARG A 3 -21.26 -0.48 5.94
N HIS A 4 -19.93 -0.57 6.05
CA HIS A 4 -19.03 -0.84 4.93
C HIS A 4 -18.76 -2.34 4.83
N ARG A 5 -19.10 -2.94 3.69
CA ARG A 5 -18.70 -4.32 3.35
C ARG A 5 -17.51 -4.23 2.41
N HIS A 6 -16.43 -4.94 2.70
CA HIS A 6 -15.24 -4.97 1.86
C HIS A 6 -15.10 -6.31 1.14
N VAL A 7 -14.77 -6.27 -0.15
CA VAL A 7 -14.35 -7.44 -0.93
C VAL A 7 -12.86 -7.30 -1.23
N LEU A 8 -12.11 -8.37 -1.00
CA LEU A 8 -10.66 -8.40 -1.18
C LEU A 8 -10.31 -8.82 -2.61
N GLY A 9 -9.59 -7.96 -3.32
CA GLY A 9 -9.02 -8.24 -4.63
C GLY A 9 -7.70 -9.04 -4.56
N ALA A 10 -7.14 -9.31 -5.74
CA ALA A 10 -5.85 -9.99 -5.88
C ALA A 10 -4.70 -9.19 -5.25
N LYS A 11 -3.71 -9.90 -4.73
CA LYS A 11 -2.49 -9.33 -4.17
C LYS A 11 -1.48 -9.09 -5.29
N THR A 12 -0.82 -7.95 -5.25
CA THR A 12 0.25 -7.58 -6.20
C THR A 12 1.51 -7.23 -5.43
N GLU A 13 2.68 -7.49 -5.99
CA GLU A 13 3.95 -7.14 -5.36
C GLU A 13 4.66 -6.09 -6.22
N VAL A 14 5.12 -5.02 -5.57
CA VAL A 14 5.87 -3.94 -6.22
C VAL A 14 7.31 -3.98 -5.69
N PRO A 15 8.32 -4.11 -6.57
CA PRO A 15 9.72 -4.08 -6.16
C PRO A 15 10.16 -2.66 -5.77
N THR A 16 11.00 -2.55 -4.75
CA THR A 16 11.80 -1.36 -4.47
C THR A 16 13.06 -1.35 -5.34
N ASP A 17 13.86 -0.29 -5.20
CA ASP A 17 15.18 -0.23 -5.83
C ASP A 17 16.05 -1.42 -5.45
N CYS A 18 16.77 -1.91 -6.46
CA CYS A 18 17.70 -3.02 -6.34
C CYS A 18 19.04 -2.53 -5.79
N HIS A 19 19.48 -3.13 -4.69
CA HIS A 19 20.75 -2.81 -4.04
C HIS A 19 21.80 -3.86 -4.38
N ARG A 20 22.88 -3.43 -5.03
CA ARG A 20 23.97 -4.31 -5.46
C ARG A 20 25.23 -4.10 -4.62
N ASN A 21 25.89 -5.19 -4.25
CA ASN A 21 27.26 -5.13 -3.75
C ASN A 21 28.23 -4.96 -4.92
N ALA A 22 28.79 -3.75 -5.05
CA ALA A 22 29.80 -3.43 -6.05
C ALA A 22 31.24 -3.67 -5.56
N ASP A 23 31.41 -4.03 -4.29
CA ASP A 23 32.72 -4.29 -3.69
C ASP A 23 33.23 -5.69 -4.03
N SER A 24 34.55 -5.87 -3.90
CA SER A 24 35.22 -7.16 -4.13
C SER A 24 35.18 -8.09 -2.91
N MET A 25 34.48 -7.72 -1.85
CA MET A 25 34.36 -8.48 -0.60
C MET A 25 32.90 -8.57 -0.14
N PRO A 26 32.52 -9.57 0.66
CA PRO A 26 31.17 -9.65 1.22
C PRO A 26 30.87 -8.44 2.11
N VAL A 27 29.72 -7.82 1.89
CA VAL A 27 29.27 -6.65 2.67
C VAL A 27 28.05 -7.03 3.49
N ARG A 28 28.14 -6.83 4.81
CA ARG A 28 26.98 -6.90 5.69
C ARG A 28 26.31 -5.53 5.72
N GLY A 29 25.12 -5.44 5.15
CA GLY A 29 24.29 -4.24 5.20
C GLY A 29 23.18 -4.40 6.23
N ASN A 30 23.15 -3.54 7.24
CA ASN A 30 21.89 -3.18 7.89
C ASN A 30 21.31 -2.02 7.09
N ARG A 31 20.22 -2.27 6.36
CA ARG A 31 19.59 -1.24 5.54
C ARG A 31 18.15 -1.05 5.99
N THR A 32 17.89 0.14 6.50
CA THR A 32 16.55 0.66 6.65
C THR A 32 16.08 1.16 5.28
N VAL A 33 15.23 0.39 4.61
CA VAL A 33 14.60 0.82 3.37
C VAL A 33 13.31 1.53 3.72
N LYS A 34 13.16 2.73 3.17
CA LYS A 34 11.89 3.46 3.22
C LYS A 34 11.05 3.04 2.02
N TYR A 35 9.83 2.59 2.24
CA TYR A 35 8.88 2.28 1.17
C TYR A 35 7.60 3.09 1.34
N GLN A 36 6.96 3.39 0.21
CA GLN A 36 5.77 4.23 0.16
C GLN A 36 4.50 3.39 0.31
N VAL A 37 3.74 3.66 1.36
CA VAL A 37 2.40 3.14 1.56
C VAL A 37 1.41 4.09 0.90
N SER A 38 0.91 3.73 -0.27
CA SER A 38 -0.08 4.54 -0.98
C SER A 38 -1.50 4.03 -0.75
N TYR A 39 -2.44 4.93 -0.48
CA TYR A 39 -3.89 4.64 -0.49
C TYR A 39 -4.48 5.20 -1.78
N GLN A 40 -4.48 4.45 -2.88
CA GLN A 40 -4.95 4.99 -4.16
C GLN A 40 -6.40 4.60 -4.43
N VAL A 41 -7.20 5.56 -4.89
CA VAL A 41 -8.59 5.35 -5.30
C VAL A 41 -8.69 5.15 -6.82
N SER A 42 -9.38 4.09 -7.28
CA SER A 42 -9.50 3.76 -8.72
C SER A 42 -10.57 4.56 -9.48
N ALA A 43 -11.51 5.21 -8.78
CA ALA A 43 -12.71 5.82 -9.36
C ALA A 43 -12.90 7.30 -8.95
N ASN A 44 -13.71 8.04 -9.71
CA ASN A 44 -14.17 9.36 -9.33
C ASN A 44 -15.21 9.23 -8.20
N ILE A 45 -14.79 9.48 -6.96
CA ILE A 45 -15.65 9.39 -5.78
C ILE A 45 -16.20 10.75 -5.36
N SER A 46 -17.41 10.79 -4.80
CA SER A 46 -17.94 12.01 -4.22
C SER A 46 -17.12 12.48 -3.01
N ALA A 47 -17.12 13.78 -2.74
CA ALA A 47 -16.42 14.35 -1.58
C ALA A 47 -16.89 13.74 -0.25
N ASN A 48 -18.19 13.48 -0.12
CA ASN A 48 -18.76 12.85 1.07
C ASN A 48 -18.26 11.39 1.21
N ALA A 49 -18.22 10.64 0.10
CA ALA A 49 -17.68 9.29 0.10
C ALA A 49 -16.19 9.26 0.48
N ALA A 50 -15.41 10.22 -0.04
CA ALA A 50 -14.00 10.38 0.30
C ALA A 50 -13.78 10.65 1.80
N THR A 51 -14.59 11.52 2.41
CA THR A 51 -14.51 11.82 3.85
C THR A 51 -14.90 10.63 4.72
N VAL A 52 -15.98 9.94 4.38
CA VAL A 52 -16.40 8.74 5.14
C VAL A 52 -15.32 7.65 5.02
N LEU A 53 -14.79 7.43 3.83
CA LEU A 53 -13.78 6.40 3.59
C LEU A 53 -12.44 6.73 4.26
N SER A 54 -11.97 7.98 4.20
CA SER A 54 -10.74 8.40 4.88
C SER A 54 -10.87 8.26 6.40
N SER A 55 -12.03 8.63 6.97
CA SER A 55 -12.31 8.46 8.41
C SER A 55 -12.34 6.97 8.82
N SER A 56 -12.91 6.11 7.97
CA SER A 56 -12.97 4.67 8.21
C SER A 56 -11.61 3.98 8.10
N LEU A 57 -10.72 4.49 7.25
CA LEU A 57 -9.38 3.95 7.06
C LEU A 57 -8.36 4.51 8.06
N GLY A 58 -8.69 5.61 8.73
CA GLY A 58 -7.73 6.36 9.56
C GLY A 58 -6.56 6.92 8.75
N ALA A 59 -6.73 7.08 7.44
CA ALA A 59 -5.69 7.51 6.51
C ALA A 59 -6.31 8.39 5.42
N GLN A 60 -5.53 9.37 4.96
CA GLN A 60 -5.97 10.23 3.88
C GLN A 60 -5.83 9.49 2.54
N LEU A 61 -6.89 9.51 1.73
CA LEU A 61 -6.89 8.91 0.40
C LEU A 61 -5.92 9.66 -0.52
N ASN A 62 -5.37 8.93 -1.49
CA ASN A 62 -4.36 9.36 -2.44
C ASN A 62 -3.09 9.93 -1.78
N THR A 63 -2.77 9.51 -0.56
CA THR A 63 -1.51 9.86 0.12
C THR A 63 -0.52 8.72 0.08
N GLN A 64 0.75 9.08 0.20
CA GLN A 64 1.88 8.19 0.40
C GLN A 64 2.42 8.38 1.81
N ILE A 65 2.60 7.28 2.54
CA ILE A 65 3.21 7.27 3.88
C ILE A 65 4.54 6.54 3.77
N GLU A 66 5.63 7.12 4.26
CA GLU A 66 6.92 6.41 4.32
C GLU A 66 6.92 5.42 5.50
N GLN A 67 7.22 4.16 5.23
CA GLN A 67 7.48 3.13 6.22
C GLN A 67 8.93 2.69 6.14
N SER A 68 9.58 2.52 7.29
CA SER A 68 10.96 2.03 7.39
C SER A 68 10.99 0.55 7.71
N TYR A 69 11.68 -0.25 6.89
CA TYR A 69 11.95 -1.66 7.15
C TYR A 69 13.45 -1.93 7.17
N SER A 70 13.96 -2.44 8.28
CA SER A 70 15.38 -2.77 8.41
C SER A 70 15.62 -4.25 8.11
N VAL A 71 16.52 -4.53 7.17
CA VAL A 71 17.00 -5.88 6.88
C VAL A 71 18.50 -5.94 7.11
N ASP A 72 18.93 -7.00 7.79
CA ASP A 72 20.31 -7.42 7.84
C ASP A 72 20.54 -8.47 6.75
N VAL A 73 21.31 -8.11 5.71
CA VAL A 73 21.70 -9.03 4.64
C VAL A 73 23.21 -8.97 4.42
N THR A 74 23.81 -10.13 4.21
CA THR A 74 25.19 -10.23 3.71
C THR A 74 25.12 -10.47 2.21
N LEU A 75 25.70 -9.56 1.44
CA LEU A 75 25.78 -9.67 -0.02
C LEU A 75 27.19 -10.07 -0.41
N GLU A 76 27.33 -11.17 -1.13
CA GLU A 76 28.59 -11.54 -1.77
C GLU A 76 28.93 -10.56 -2.92
N PRO A 77 30.20 -10.47 -3.34
CA PRO A 77 30.60 -9.63 -4.47
C PRO A 77 29.72 -9.87 -5.70
N GLY A 78 29.13 -8.79 -6.22
CA GLY A 78 28.28 -8.83 -7.40
C GLY A 78 26.82 -9.25 -7.17
N GLN A 79 26.44 -9.68 -5.97
CA GLN A 79 25.04 -9.98 -5.63
C GLN A 79 24.19 -8.72 -5.43
N SER A 80 22.89 -8.87 -5.64
CA SER A 80 21.92 -7.79 -5.47
C SER A 80 20.61 -8.25 -4.86
N TRP A 81 19.96 -7.36 -4.11
CA TRP A 81 18.71 -7.65 -3.42
C TRP A 81 17.75 -6.48 -3.50
N ALA A 82 16.45 -6.77 -3.47
CA ALA A 82 15.38 -5.80 -3.42
C ALA A 82 14.32 -6.24 -2.41
N LEU A 83 13.52 -5.27 -1.97
CA LEU A 83 12.30 -5.53 -1.21
C LEU A 83 11.11 -5.54 -2.14
N PHE A 84 10.14 -6.38 -1.83
CA PHE A 84 8.88 -6.52 -2.55
C PHE A 84 7.78 -6.23 -1.54
N VAL A 85 7.06 -5.12 -1.76
CA VAL A 85 5.93 -4.71 -0.94
C VAL A 85 4.66 -5.31 -1.54
N GLU A 86 3.90 -6.04 -0.72
CA GLU A 86 2.63 -6.61 -1.15
C GLU A 86 1.50 -5.58 -0.98
N TYR A 87 0.76 -5.34 -2.05
CA TYR A 87 -0.44 -4.51 -2.10
C TYR A 87 -1.67 -5.37 -2.36
N GLN A 88 -2.80 -4.88 -1.90
CA GLN A 88 -4.09 -5.50 -2.15
C GLN A 88 -5.13 -4.42 -2.42
N THR A 89 -6.02 -4.72 -3.36
CA THR A 89 -7.18 -3.88 -3.67
C THR A 89 -8.34 -4.25 -2.75
N PHE A 90 -8.97 -3.25 -2.16
CA PHE A 90 -10.14 -3.38 -1.30
C PHE A 90 -11.29 -2.57 -1.90
N THR A 91 -12.38 -3.24 -2.27
CA THR A 91 -13.58 -2.54 -2.74
C THR A 91 -14.48 -2.19 -1.56
N TYR A 92 -14.73 -0.90 -1.34
CA TYR A 92 -15.62 -0.38 -0.30
C TYR A 92 -16.94 0.09 -0.90
N SER A 93 -18.06 -0.31 -0.31
CA SER A 93 -19.35 0.33 -0.59
C SER A 93 -19.59 1.48 0.40
N VAL A 94 -19.79 2.69 -0.11
CA VAL A 94 -20.14 3.86 0.68
C VAL A 94 -21.57 4.26 0.34
N THR A 95 -22.47 4.03 1.30
CA THR A 95 -23.87 4.42 1.18
C THR A 95 -24.09 5.75 1.87
N SER A 96 -24.59 6.74 1.14
CA SER A 96 -24.94 8.06 1.67
C SER A 96 -26.41 8.37 1.40
N THR A 97 -27.03 9.05 2.37
CA THR A 97 -28.42 9.49 2.26
C THR A 97 -28.44 11.00 2.33
N ASN A 98 -29.03 11.65 1.33
CA ASN A 98 -29.16 13.11 1.33
C ASN A 98 -30.30 13.57 2.26
N TRP A 99 -30.41 14.88 2.48
CA TRP A 99 -31.43 15.47 3.37
C TRP A 99 -32.88 15.23 2.91
N LEU A 100 -33.07 14.84 1.65
CA LEU A 100 -34.35 14.46 1.04
C LEU A 100 -34.67 12.95 1.19
N GLY A 101 -33.79 12.17 1.83
CA GLY A 101 -33.97 10.74 2.03
C GLY A 101 -33.54 9.85 0.85
N TYR A 102 -33.03 10.44 -0.24
CA TYR A 102 -32.49 9.66 -1.35
C TYR A 102 -31.16 9.03 -0.94
N THR A 103 -31.07 7.72 -1.16
CA THR A 103 -29.88 6.93 -0.82
C THR A 103 -29.12 6.58 -2.09
N THR A 104 -27.81 6.86 -2.08
CA THR A 104 -26.87 6.52 -3.15
C THR A 104 -25.78 5.64 -2.57
N THR A 105 -25.36 4.63 -3.33
CA THR A 105 -24.24 3.76 -2.96
C THR A 105 -23.16 3.89 -4.02
N GLU A 106 -21.98 4.30 -3.59
CA GLU A 106 -20.78 4.38 -4.41
C GLU A 106 -19.87 3.20 -4.07
N TYR A 107 -19.23 2.62 -5.08
CA TYR A 107 -18.20 1.59 -4.90
C TYR A 107 -16.84 2.18 -5.19
N VAL A 108 -15.91 1.97 -4.27
CA VAL A 108 -14.59 2.59 -4.30
C VAL A 108 -13.54 1.51 -4.11
N ASP A 109 -12.69 1.30 -5.11
CA ASP A 109 -11.53 0.46 -4.89
C ASP A 109 -10.38 1.28 -4.31
N VAL A 110 -9.84 0.78 -3.21
CA VAL A 110 -8.66 1.33 -2.55
C VAL A 110 -7.54 0.31 -2.65
N VAL A 111 -6.47 0.69 -3.33
CA VAL A 111 -5.22 -0.09 -3.31
C VAL A 111 -4.41 0.37 -2.11
N ARG A 112 -4.05 -0.55 -1.23
CA ARG A 112 -3.20 -0.28 -0.06
C ARG A 112 -2.23 -1.44 0.21
N PRO A 113 -1.08 -1.19 0.84
CA PRO A 113 -0.16 -2.26 1.22
C PRO A 113 -0.76 -3.14 2.31
N THR A 114 -0.41 -4.42 2.31
CA THR A 114 -0.85 -5.38 3.32
C THR A 114 0.04 -5.38 4.56
N GLY A 115 1.13 -4.60 4.55
CA GLY A 115 2.18 -4.61 5.57
C GLY A 115 3.17 -5.76 5.41
N LYS A 116 2.97 -6.65 4.43
CA LYS A 116 3.93 -7.71 4.11
C LYS A 116 5.00 -7.15 3.18
N VAL A 117 6.24 -7.28 3.64
CA VAL A 117 7.46 -6.95 2.89
C VAL A 117 8.31 -8.20 2.81
N THR A 118 8.76 -8.56 1.61
CA THR A 118 9.65 -9.72 1.40
C THR A 118 10.93 -9.29 0.71
N SER A 119 12.08 -9.83 1.12
CA SER A 119 13.34 -9.62 0.43
C SER A 119 13.57 -10.73 -0.62
N ARG A 120 14.08 -10.36 -1.80
CA ARG A 120 14.51 -11.32 -2.83
C ARG A 120 15.74 -10.79 -3.56
N TRP A 121 16.46 -11.71 -4.20
CA TRP A 121 17.54 -11.35 -5.11
C TRP A 121 16.97 -10.65 -6.35
N CYS A 122 17.67 -9.63 -6.79
CA CYS A 122 17.59 -8.99 -8.10
C CYS A 122 19.01 -9.02 -8.70
#